data_AF-A0AAN7VNH9-F1
#
_entry.id   AF-A0AAN7VNH9-F1
#
_cell.length_a   1.000
_cell.length_b   1.000
_cell.length_c   1.000
_cell.angle_alpha   90.00
_cell.angle_beta   90.00
_cell.angle_gamma   90.00
#
_symmetry.space_group_name_H-M   'P 1'
#
loop_
_entity.id
_entity.type
_entity.pdbx_description
1 polymer ?
#
loop_
_entity_poly.entity_id
_entity_poly.type
_entity_poly.pdbx_seq_one_letter_code
_entity_poly.pdbx_strand_id
1 'polypeptide(L)'
;MADQKPCPLLDIPPELRNRIYDELLLGDDKAVRVSDRTRRPWHAPAILQTCALTRSEASAIYYSTNVFEVSIDSSNLDRTLCAWLKGLGPQRCGMLQQIRLGLIYGEGYGPTISNTMRACRGLDMFYDMVTDAGCRIQEGALRVQVPQTVERHDDDGSERYEWVGRLQISSRLGGAEG
;
A
#
# COMPACT_ATOMS: atom_id res chain seq x y z
N MET A 1 -33.76 21.58 19.78
CA MET A 1 -32.48 21.41 19.05
C MET A 1 -31.52 20.77 20.03
N ALA A 2 -31.06 19.54 19.77
CA ALA A 2 -30.17 18.84 20.68
C ALA A 2 -28.80 19.50 20.64
N ASP A 3 -28.31 19.93 21.81
CA ASP A 3 -26.99 20.50 22.02
C ASP A 3 -25.94 19.42 21.70
N GLN A 4 -25.24 19.55 20.56
CA GLN A 4 -24.14 18.65 20.23
C GLN A 4 -22.99 18.96 21.17
N LYS A 5 -22.73 18.04 22.12
CA LYS A 5 -21.55 18.17 22.98
C LYS A 5 -20.29 18.27 22.11
N PRO A 6 -19.38 19.22 22.41
CA PRO A 6 -18.11 19.32 21.70
C PRO A 6 -17.36 18.00 21.82
N CYS A 7 -16.71 17.60 20.71
CA CYS A 7 -15.94 16.37 20.66
C CYS A 7 -14.69 16.51 21.53
N PRO A 8 -14.52 15.75 22.64
CA PRO A 8 -13.40 15.93 23.56
C PRO A 8 -12.03 15.72 22.90
N LEU A 9 -11.99 14.94 21.82
CA LEU A 9 -10.78 14.74 21.02
C LEU A 9 -10.29 16.04 20.37
N LEU A 10 -11.19 16.97 20.05
CA LEU A 10 -10.83 18.24 19.40
C LEU A 10 -10.43 19.32 20.41
N ASP A 11 -10.76 19.14 21.69
CA ASP A 11 -10.43 20.08 22.77
C ASP A 11 -9.00 19.90 23.30
N ILE A 12 -8.37 18.75 23.04
CA ILE A 12 -6.98 18.49 23.42
C ILE A 12 -5.98 19.06 22.40
N PRO A 13 -4.75 19.42 22.80
CA PRO A 13 -3.71 19.91 21.88
C PRO A 13 -3.38 18.93 20.73
N PRO A 14 -2.95 19.45 19.56
CA PRO A 14 -2.64 18.64 18.39
C PRO A 14 -1.59 17.55 18.66
N GLU A 15 -0.63 17.80 19.55
CA GLU A 15 0.40 16.83 19.90
C GLU A 15 -0.20 15.59 20.58
N LEU A 16 -1.21 15.76 21.42
CA LEU A 16 -1.91 14.66 22.07
C LEU A 16 -2.83 13.93 21.07
N ARG A 17 -3.47 14.66 20.15
CA ARG A 17 -4.24 14.04 19.06
C ARG A 17 -3.36 13.16 18.19
N ASN A 18 -2.19 13.65 17.80
CA ASN A 18 -1.24 12.89 16.98
C ASN A 18 -0.80 11.60 17.67
N ARG A 19 -0.50 11.63 18.97
CA ARG A 19 -0.21 10.39 19.73
C ARG A 19 -1.36 9.39 19.71
N ILE A 20 -2.61 9.85 19.84
CA ILE A 20 -3.79 8.97 19.72
C ILE A 20 -3.88 8.38 18.31
N TYR A 21 -3.63 9.18 17.28
CA TYR A 21 -3.63 8.70 15.90
C TYR A 21 -2.51 7.69 15.66
N ASP A 22 -1.31 7.91 16.19
CA ASP A 22 -0.18 6.97 16.08
C ASP A 22 -0.58 5.60 16.64
N GLU A 23 -1.09 5.55 17.87
CA GLU A 23 -1.54 4.30 18.53
C GLU A 23 -2.69 3.61 17.78
N LEU A 24 -3.55 4.37 17.09
CA LEU A 24 -4.71 3.80 16.38
C LEU A 24 -4.37 3.34 14.95
N LEU A 25 -3.45 4.04 14.28
CA LEU A 25 -3.23 3.94 12.84
C LEU A 25 -1.95 3.21 12.48
N LEU A 26 -0.99 3.12 13.39
CA LEU A 26 0.27 2.41 13.20
C LEU A 26 0.12 1.05 13.89
N GLY A 27 0.09 -0.03 13.11
CA GLY A 27 0.09 -1.37 13.68
C GLY A 27 1.48 -1.78 14.17
N ASP A 28 1.55 -2.84 14.98
CA ASP A 28 2.80 -3.48 15.47
C ASP A 28 3.67 -4.04 14.33
N ASP A 29 4.25 -3.19 13.49
CA ASP A 29 5.07 -3.48 12.31
C ASP A 29 4.38 -4.24 11.16
N LYS A 30 3.05 -4.37 11.20
CA LYS A 30 2.30 -5.03 10.12
C LYS A 30 2.00 -4.06 8.98
N ALA A 31 2.38 -4.45 7.77
CA ALA A 31 2.02 -3.71 6.56
C ALA A 31 0.49 -3.72 6.36
N VAL A 32 -0.04 -2.59 5.86
CA VAL A 32 -1.44 -2.44 5.46
C VAL A 32 -1.64 -3.21 4.16
N ARG A 33 -2.46 -4.27 4.20
CA ARG A 33 -2.70 -5.12 3.04
C ARG A 33 -3.75 -4.54 2.11
N VAL A 34 -3.42 -4.53 0.82
CA VAL A 34 -4.30 -4.21 -0.30
C VAL A 34 -4.25 -5.39 -1.25
N SER A 35 -5.35 -6.13 -1.40
CA SER A 35 -5.38 -7.30 -2.28
C SER A 35 -6.68 -7.38 -3.07
N ASP A 36 -6.60 -7.91 -4.29
CA ASP A 36 -7.75 -8.25 -5.12
C ASP A 36 -8.28 -9.67 -4.87
N ARG A 37 -7.54 -10.48 -4.10
CA ARG A 37 -7.92 -11.87 -3.77
C ARG A 37 -8.63 -11.99 -2.42
N THR A 38 -8.54 -10.99 -1.56
CA THR A 38 -9.25 -11.00 -0.27
C THR A 38 -10.73 -10.72 -0.47
N ARG A 39 -11.59 -11.45 0.25
CA ARG A 39 -13.05 -11.19 0.27
C ARG A 39 -13.40 -9.80 0.78
N ARG A 40 -12.49 -9.16 1.50
CA ARG A 40 -12.63 -7.79 2.01
C ARG A 40 -11.67 -6.88 1.24
N PRO A 41 -12.19 -5.96 0.40
CA PRO A 41 -11.34 -4.95 -0.21
C PRO A 41 -10.78 -4.01 0.86
N TRP A 42 -9.61 -3.43 0.57
CA TRP A 42 -9.04 -2.43 1.46
C TRP A 42 -9.95 -1.20 1.55
N HIS A 43 -10.14 -0.70 2.76
CA HIS A 43 -10.83 0.55 3.04
C HIS A 43 -9.99 1.42 3.96
N ALA A 44 -10.06 2.73 3.74
CA ALA A 44 -9.45 3.69 4.66
C ALA A 44 -10.04 3.52 6.07
N PRO A 45 -9.23 3.62 7.14
CA PRO A 45 -9.70 3.54 8.51
C PRO A 45 -10.86 4.50 8.80
N ALA A 46 -11.82 4.05 9.62
CA ALA A 46 -13.03 4.81 9.92
C ALA A 46 -12.75 6.22 10.46
N ILE A 47 -11.66 6.39 11.23
CA ILE A 47 -11.26 7.70 11.76
C ILE A 47 -10.95 8.73 10.67
N LEU A 48 -10.46 8.30 9.50
CA LEU A 48 -10.23 9.18 8.35
C LEU A 48 -11.53 9.63 7.68
N GLN A 49 -12.66 9.00 8.00
CA GLN A 49 -13.97 9.31 7.45
C GLN A 49 -14.80 10.25 8.35
N THR A 50 -14.23 10.72 9.46
CA THR A 50 -14.94 11.55 10.46
C THR A 50 -15.04 13.03 10.03
N CYS A 51 -14.37 13.95 10.72
CA CYS A 51 -14.37 15.39 10.42
C CYS A 51 -13.13 15.81 9.63
N ALA A 52 -13.16 17.01 9.03
CA ALA A 52 -12.07 17.52 8.19
C ALA A 52 -10.74 17.65 8.95
N LEU A 53 -10.77 18.10 10.21
CA LEU A 53 -9.58 18.27 11.04
C LEU A 53 -8.91 16.92 11.32
N THR A 54 -9.65 15.98 11.91
CA THR A 54 -9.15 14.62 12.17
C THR A 54 -8.68 13.95 10.89
N ARG A 55 -9.44 14.06 9.79
CA ARG A 55 -9.02 13.52 8.49
C ARG A 55 -7.68 14.10 8.04
N SER A 56 -7.48 15.41 8.14
CA SER A 56 -6.25 16.07 7.70
C SER A 56 -5.03 15.61 8.52
N GLU A 57 -5.16 15.58 9.85
CA GLU A 57 -4.08 15.19 10.76
C GLU A 57 -3.76 13.69 10.65
N ALA A 58 -4.79 12.85 10.77
CA ALA A 58 -4.64 11.41 10.78
C ALA A 58 -4.23 10.84 9.40
N SER A 59 -4.64 11.46 8.29
CA SER A 59 -4.23 10.99 6.95
C SER A 59 -2.73 11.15 6.75
N ALA A 60 -2.15 12.24 7.24
CA ALA A 60 -0.71 12.46 7.13
C ALA A 60 0.05 11.34 7.84
N ILE A 61 -0.33 10.99 9.07
CA ILE A 61 0.27 9.89 9.84
C ILE A 61 0.05 8.56 9.12
N TYR A 62 -1.20 8.24 8.77
CA TYR A 62 -1.55 6.94 8.21
C TYR A 62 -0.85 6.66 6.88
N TYR A 63 -0.87 7.60 5.93
CA TYR A 63 -0.33 7.36 4.58
C TYR A 63 1.19 7.55 4.49
N SER A 64 1.79 8.39 5.36
CA SER A 64 3.23 8.63 5.30
C SER A 64 4.06 7.62 6.09
N THR A 65 3.49 7.04 7.15
CA THR A 65 4.23 6.15 8.05
C THR A 65 3.99 4.68 7.75
N ASN A 66 2.77 4.30 7.34
CA ASN A 66 2.48 2.89 7.05
C ASN A 66 3.13 2.40 5.75
N VAL A 67 3.47 1.11 5.76
CA VAL A 67 3.84 0.37 4.56
C VAL A 67 2.59 -0.26 3.97
N PHE A 68 2.32 -0.01 2.70
CA PHE A 68 1.20 -0.64 1.99
C PHE A 68 1.69 -1.87 1.22
N GLU A 69 1.23 -3.06 1.58
CA GLU A 69 1.52 -4.32 0.89
C GLU A 69 0.39 -4.63 -0.09
N VAL A 70 0.68 -4.42 -1.37
CA VAL A 70 -0.24 -4.57 -2.49
C VAL A 70 -0.02 -5.94 -3.12
N SER A 71 -0.87 -6.92 -2.82
CA SER A 71 -0.78 -8.29 -3.34
C SER A 71 -1.83 -8.52 -4.42
N ILE A 72 -1.40 -8.57 -5.69
CA ILE A 72 -2.30 -8.62 -6.86
C ILE A 72 -1.90 -9.78 -7.77
N ASP A 73 -2.91 -10.41 -8.39
CA ASP A 73 -2.64 -11.25 -9.56
C ASP A 73 -1.99 -10.44 -10.68
N SER A 74 -0.90 -10.96 -11.24
CA SER A 74 -0.22 -10.35 -12.39
C SER A 74 -1.14 -10.01 -13.56
N SER A 75 -2.23 -10.76 -13.78
CA SER A 75 -3.22 -10.47 -14.83
C SER A 75 -4.10 -9.26 -14.53
N ASN A 76 -4.25 -8.90 -13.26
CA ASN A 76 -5.12 -7.83 -12.78
C ASN A 76 -4.36 -6.57 -12.34
N LEU A 77 -3.02 -6.58 -12.44
CA LEU A 77 -2.14 -5.53 -11.93
C LEU A 77 -2.63 -4.12 -12.27
N ASP A 78 -2.84 -3.84 -13.56
CA ASP A 78 -3.29 -2.53 -14.03
C ASP A 78 -4.65 -2.14 -13.42
N ARG A 79 -5.66 -3.00 -13.57
CA ARG A 79 -7.02 -2.71 -13.09
C ARG A 79 -7.07 -2.44 -11.59
N THR A 80 -6.46 -3.31 -10.79
CA THR A 80 -6.51 -3.24 -9.33
C THR A 80 -5.70 -2.06 -8.81
N LEU A 81 -4.48 -1.88 -9.34
CA LEU A 81 -3.61 -0.79 -8.89
C LEU A 81 -4.18 0.57 -9.29
N CYS A 82 -4.63 0.72 -10.54
CA CYS A 82 -5.28 1.95 -11.00
C CYS A 82 -6.54 2.25 -10.19
N ALA A 83 -7.38 1.25 -9.89
CA ALA A 83 -8.58 1.46 -9.08
C ALA A 83 -8.23 1.93 -7.66
N TRP A 84 -7.23 1.32 -7.04
CA TRP A 84 -6.77 1.70 -5.71
C TRP A 84 -6.18 3.12 -5.67
N LEU A 85 -5.24 3.44 -6.57
CA LEU A 85 -4.62 4.77 -6.67
C LEU A 85 -5.66 5.85 -6.98
N LYS A 86 -6.60 5.59 -7.89
CA LYS A 86 -7.71 6.51 -8.17
C LYS A 86 -8.61 6.70 -6.95
N GLY A 87 -8.86 5.62 -6.19
CA GLY A 87 -9.65 5.66 -4.95
C GLY A 87 -8.99 6.46 -3.82
N LEU A 88 -7.64 6.54 -3.81
CA LEU A 88 -6.89 7.44 -2.92
C LEU A 88 -6.95 8.89 -3.41
N GLY A 89 -6.82 9.12 -4.70
CA GLY A 89 -6.76 10.45 -5.27
C GLY A 89 -5.42 11.15 -4.97
N PRO A 90 -5.14 12.27 -5.66
CA PRO A 90 -3.79 12.82 -5.80
C PRO A 90 -3.17 13.26 -4.47
N GLN A 91 -3.96 13.82 -3.57
CA GLN A 91 -3.46 14.31 -2.28
C GLN A 91 -2.91 13.16 -1.41
N ARG A 92 -3.61 12.03 -1.34
CA ARG A 92 -3.21 10.87 -0.54
C ARG A 92 -2.10 10.08 -1.22
N CYS A 93 -2.15 9.97 -2.55
CA CYS A 93 -1.05 9.42 -3.35
C CYS A 93 0.27 10.14 -3.05
N GLY A 94 0.27 11.48 -3.02
CA GLY A 94 1.46 12.27 -2.69
C GLY A 94 2.00 12.09 -1.26
N MET A 95 1.22 11.49 -0.35
CA MET A 95 1.64 11.18 1.02
C MET A 95 2.26 9.79 1.16
N LEU A 96 1.96 8.85 0.26
CA LEU A 96 2.48 7.49 0.29
C LEU A 96 4.01 7.50 0.23
N GLN A 97 4.65 6.94 1.26
CA GLN A 97 6.12 6.82 1.30
C GLN A 97 6.60 5.41 0.92
N GLN A 98 5.87 4.36 1.31
CA GLN A 98 6.32 2.97 1.17
C GLN A 98 5.23 2.06 0.62
N ILE A 99 5.53 1.39 -0.50
CA ILE A 99 4.61 0.42 -1.12
C ILE A 99 5.38 -0.83 -1.54
N ARG A 100 4.95 -1.98 -1.01
CA ARG A 100 5.46 -3.30 -1.39
C ARG A 100 4.48 -3.93 -2.36
N LEU A 101 4.94 -4.31 -3.53
CA LEU A 101 4.16 -5.02 -4.52
C LEU A 101 4.44 -6.53 -4.42
N GLY A 102 3.40 -7.30 -4.17
CA GLY A 102 3.40 -8.74 -4.31
C GLY A 102 2.73 -9.14 -5.61
N LEU A 103 3.47 -9.70 -6.56
CA LEU A 103 2.89 -10.19 -7.83
C LEU A 103 2.69 -11.70 -7.76
N ILE A 104 1.44 -12.12 -7.83
CA ILE A 104 1.09 -13.54 -7.85
C ILE A 104 0.89 -13.95 -9.30
N TYR A 105 1.62 -14.99 -9.73
CA TYR A 105 1.48 -15.59 -11.06
C TYR A 105 0.61 -16.83 -10.93
N GLY A 106 -0.35 -17.02 -11.85
CA GLY A 106 -1.22 -18.19 -11.85
C GLY A 106 -0.46 -19.52 -11.88
N GLU A 107 -1.02 -20.54 -11.22
CA GLU A 107 -0.51 -21.91 -11.25
C GLU A 107 -0.51 -22.43 -12.69
N GLY A 108 0.66 -22.88 -13.19
CA GLY A 108 0.79 -23.45 -14.54
C GLY A 108 1.97 -22.96 -15.37
N TYR A 109 2.73 -21.97 -14.90
CA TYR A 109 3.92 -21.49 -15.61
C TYR A 109 5.20 -22.13 -15.05
N GLY A 110 5.92 -22.84 -15.92
CA GLY A 110 7.26 -23.39 -15.67
C GLY A 110 8.34 -22.32 -15.41
N PRO A 111 9.62 -22.71 -15.40
CA PRO A 111 10.64 -22.33 -14.41
C PRO A 111 10.88 -20.82 -14.18
N THR A 112 11.36 -20.55 -12.96
CA THR A 112 11.67 -19.29 -12.26
C THR A 112 12.22 -18.12 -13.09
N ILE A 113 12.94 -18.37 -14.19
CA ILE A 113 13.52 -17.32 -15.05
C ILE A 113 12.41 -16.51 -15.76
N SER A 114 11.31 -17.15 -16.16
CA SER A 114 10.16 -16.45 -16.76
C SER A 114 9.47 -15.55 -15.74
N ASN A 115 9.40 -15.99 -14.47
CA ASN A 115 8.78 -15.24 -13.39
C ASN A 115 9.60 -14.01 -13.00
N THR A 116 10.94 -14.10 -13.00
CA THR A 116 11.81 -12.94 -12.76
C THR A 116 11.62 -11.87 -13.84
N MET A 117 11.62 -12.24 -15.12
CA MET A 117 11.38 -11.25 -16.19
C MET A 117 9.98 -10.63 -16.12
N ARG A 118 8.96 -11.43 -15.78
CA ARG A 118 7.60 -10.92 -15.55
C ARG A 118 7.53 -10.01 -14.32
N ALA A 119 8.31 -10.30 -13.28
CA ALA A 119 8.40 -9.47 -12.08
C ALA A 119 9.09 -8.14 -12.39
N CYS A 120 10.15 -8.14 -13.19
CA CYS A 120 10.78 -6.90 -13.67
C CYS A 120 9.80 -6.06 -14.50
N ARG A 121 9.11 -6.66 -15.46
CA ARG A 121 8.11 -5.94 -16.27
C ARG A 121 6.96 -5.41 -15.41
N GLY A 122 6.47 -6.21 -14.47
CA GLY A 122 5.44 -5.79 -13.53
C GLY A 122 5.92 -4.66 -12.62
N LEU A 123 7.20 -4.66 -12.23
CA LEU A 123 7.83 -3.60 -11.44
C LEU A 123 7.94 -2.30 -12.23
N ASP A 124 8.39 -2.36 -13.49
CA ASP A 124 8.44 -1.19 -14.37
C ASP A 124 7.04 -0.59 -14.56
N MET A 125 6.05 -1.43 -14.90
CA MET A 125 4.65 -1.00 -15.03
C MET A 125 4.10 -0.39 -13.74
N PHE A 126 4.41 -0.99 -12.59
CA PHE A 126 4.01 -0.46 -11.30
C PHE A 126 4.65 0.90 -11.04
N TYR A 127 5.94 1.06 -11.30
CA TYR A 127 6.63 2.32 -11.12
C TYR A 127 6.02 3.44 -11.95
N ASP A 128 5.74 3.16 -13.23
CA ASP A 128 5.11 4.12 -14.14
C ASP A 128 3.73 4.54 -13.61
N MET A 129 2.87 3.57 -13.27
CA MET A 129 1.52 3.86 -12.76
C MET A 129 1.53 4.69 -11.48
N VAL A 130 2.47 4.43 -10.59
CA VAL A 130 2.50 5.09 -9.28
C VAL A 130 3.13 6.48 -9.39
N THR A 131 4.06 6.66 -10.31
CA THR A 131 4.60 7.96 -10.71
C THR A 131 3.52 8.82 -11.38
N ASP A 132 2.76 8.24 -12.31
CA ASP A 132 1.64 8.91 -13.00
C ASP A 132 0.52 9.32 -12.03
N ALA A 133 0.30 8.53 -10.97
CA ALA A 133 -0.63 8.87 -9.89
C ALA A 133 -0.14 9.98 -8.96
N GLY A 134 1.10 10.49 -9.16
CA GLY A 134 1.70 11.56 -8.36
C GLY A 134 2.24 11.10 -7.00
N CYS A 135 2.52 9.81 -6.81
CA CYS A 135 3.10 9.32 -5.57
C CYS A 135 4.58 9.69 -5.47
N ARG A 136 5.03 10.03 -4.26
CA ARG A 136 6.42 10.40 -3.98
C ARG A 136 7.16 9.23 -3.35
N ILE A 137 7.35 8.17 -4.14
CA ILE A 137 8.01 6.96 -3.65
C ILE A 137 9.52 7.20 -3.54
N GLN A 138 10.07 6.89 -2.37
CA GLN A 138 11.52 6.94 -2.15
C GLN A 138 12.24 5.75 -2.79
N GLU A 139 13.53 5.89 -3.08
CA GLU A 139 14.34 4.79 -3.61
C GLU A 139 14.29 3.56 -2.68
N GLY A 140 14.09 2.37 -3.25
CA GLY A 140 13.97 1.13 -2.48
C GLY A 140 12.69 0.99 -1.63
N ALA A 141 11.82 2.00 -1.62
CA ALA A 141 10.48 1.94 -1.02
C ALA A 141 9.51 1.11 -1.87
N LEU A 142 9.87 0.93 -3.14
CA LEU A 142 9.25 0.02 -4.08
C LEU A 142 9.96 -1.33 -4.06
N ARG A 143 9.22 -2.39 -3.71
CA ARG A 143 9.75 -3.75 -3.64
C ARG A 143 8.81 -4.70 -4.36
N VAL A 144 9.31 -5.50 -5.30
CA VAL A 144 8.56 -6.67 -5.78
C VAL A 144 8.95 -7.89 -5.01
N GLN A 145 7.92 -8.56 -4.52
CA GLN A 145 8.02 -9.86 -3.92
C GLN A 145 7.34 -10.88 -4.85
N VAL A 146 8.04 -12.01 -5.07
CA VAL A 146 7.51 -13.15 -5.83
C VAL A 146 7.19 -14.25 -4.81
N PRO A 147 5.95 -14.75 -4.77
CA PRO A 147 5.54 -15.73 -3.78
C PRO A 147 6.09 -17.11 -4.19
N GLN A 148 6.60 -17.87 -3.23
CA GLN A 148 7.02 -19.26 -3.44
C GLN A 148 5.93 -20.27 -3.08
N THR A 149 5.13 -19.99 -2.04
CA THR A 149 4.12 -20.92 -1.53
C THR A 149 2.88 -20.15 -1.05
N VAL A 150 1.69 -20.70 -1.30
CA VAL A 150 0.42 -20.18 -0.82
C VAL A 150 -0.05 -21.05 0.33
N GLU A 151 -0.02 -20.53 1.55
CA GLU A 151 -0.73 -21.14 2.67
C GLU A 151 -2.16 -20.61 2.69
N ARG A 152 -3.12 -21.48 2.37
CA ARG A 152 -4.55 -21.18 2.53
C ARG A 152 -4.95 -21.40 3.98
N HIS A 153 -5.43 -20.35 4.63
CA HIS A 153 -6.04 -20.47 5.95
C HIS A 153 -7.56 -20.56 5.80
N ASP A 154 -8.13 -21.72 6.13
CA ASP A 154 -9.53 -22.06 5.83
C ASP A 154 -10.56 -21.23 6.62
N ASP A 155 -10.17 -20.56 7.71
CA ASP A 155 -11.08 -19.87 8.63
C ASP A 155 -11.55 -18.47 8.17
N ASP A 156 -10.76 -17.75 7.35
CA ASP A 156 -11.12 -16.40 6.82
C ASP A 156 -11.00 -16.33 5.29
N GLY A 157 -10.53 -17.40 4.64
CA GLY A 157 -10.17 -17.36 3.22
C GLY A 157 -8.99 -16.42 2.95
N SER A 158 -8.23 -16.06 3.98
CA SER A 158 -7.00 -15.28 3.86
C SER A 158 -5.87 -16.19 3.37
N GLU A 159 -5.32 -15.88 2.20
CA GLU A 159 -4.11 -16.52 1.69
C GLU A 159 -2.88 -15.82 2.29
N ARG A 160 -1.97 -16.60 2.86
CA ARG A 160 -0.67 -16.11 3.34
C ARG A 160 0.41 -16.55 2.37
N TYR A 161 1.17 -15.58 1.89
CA TYR A 161 2.21 -15.79 0.88
C TYR A 161 3.58 -15.74 1.55
N GLU A 162 4.43 -16.72 1.23
CA GLU A 162 5.85 -16.68 1.57
C GLU A 162 6.65 -16.10 0.40
N TRP A 163 7.37 -15.00 0.65
CA TRP A 163 8.01 -14.16 -0.36
C TRP A 163 9.53 -14.38 -0.39
N VAL A 164 10.11 -14.77 -1.53
CA VAL A 164 11.53 -15.19 -1.57
C VAL A 164 12.42 -14.39 -2.52
N GLY A 165 11.83 -13.61 -3.44
CA GLY A 165 12.56 -12.66 -4.29
C GLY A 165 12.41 -11.22 -3.83
N ARG A 166 13.51 -10.43 -3.85
CA ARG A 166 13.46 -8.97 -3.67
C ARG A 166 14.04 -8.30 -4.90
N LEU A 167 13.20 -7.62 -5.67
CA LEU A 167 13.64 -6.66 -6.68
C LEU A 167 13.32 -5.26 -6.14
N GLN A 168 14.36 -4.42 -6.08
CA GLN A 168 14.24 -3.00 -5.74
C GLN A 168 14.55 -2.19 -6.98
N ILE A 169 13.77 -1.13 -7.20
CA ILE A 169 14.16 -0.10 -8.15
C ILE A 169 15.24 0.72 -7.45
N SER A 170 16.49 0.50 -7.87
CA SER A 170 17.55 1.49 -7.71
C SER A 170 17.36 2.51 -8.82
N SER A 171 17.47 3.79 -8.48
CA SER A 171 17.31 4.92 -9.38
C SER A 171 18.02 4.68 -10.72
N ARG A 172 17.30 4.86 -11.85
CA ARG A 172 17.91 4.94 -13.19
C ARG A 172 18.71 6.26 -13.39
N LEU A 173 19.31 6.80 -12.33
CA LEU A 173 20.08 8.03 -12.34
C LEU A 173 21.55 7.69 -12.04
N GLY A 174 22.21 7.09 -13.02
CA GLY A 174 23.64 6.79 -12.96
C GLY A 174 24.09 6.11 -14.23
N GLY A 175 24.29 6.88 -15.31
CA GLY A 175 24.86 6.33 -16.54
C GLY A 175 24.54 7.09 -17.81
N ALA A 176 24.83 8.40 -17.84
CA ALA A 176 25.05 9.14 -19.09
C ALA A 176 26.17 10.16 -18.86
N GLU A 177 27.36 9.66 -18.54
CA GLU A 177 28.61 10.36 -18.82
C GLU A 177 29.55 9.37 -19.50
N GLY A 178 30.00 9.73 -20.70
CA GLY A 178 30.82 8.93 -21.61
C GLY A 178 30.61 9.35 -23.06
#